data_AF-A0A679FWN4-F1
#
_entry.id   AF-A0A679FWN4-F1
#
_cell.length_a   1.000
_cell.length_b   1.000
_cell.length_c   1.000
_cell.angle_alpha   90.00
_cell.angle_beta   90.00
_cell.angle_gamma   90.00
#
_symmetry.space_group_name_H-M   'P 1'
#
loop_
_entity.id
_entity.type
_entity.pdbx_description
1 polymer ?
#
loop_
_entity_poly.entity_id
_entity_poly.type
_entity_poly.pdbx_seq_one_letter_code
_entity_poly.pdbx_strand_id
1 'polypeptide(L)'
;MKDVNHKISHQIVNFALANGVGVIRMEDLTGIRKRAASPKEAGRSLHSWEFHQLQMMIAYKAEMAGIRVEWVNPTYTSQTCKCGYREKANRNGIRFRCQKCGYTLHADLNGAINIAKAISGFAA
;
A
#
# COMPACT_ATOMS: atom_id res chain seq x y z
N MET A 1 12.93 -3.17 -15.45
CA MET A 1 11.64 -3.31 -14.74
C MET A 1 10.40 -2.85 -15.51
N LYS A 2 10.46 -1.86 -16.42
CA LYS A 2 9.27 -1.30 -17.08
C LYS A 2 8.30 -2.33 -17.69
N ASP A 3 8.80 -3.31 -18.45
CA ASP A 3 7.98 -4.39 -19.01
C ASP A 3 7.29 -5.23 -17.93
N VAL A 4 8.02 -5.58 -16.88
CA VAL A 4 7.49 -6.30 -15.71
C VAL A 4 6.38 -5.49 -15.04
N ASN A 5 6.59 -4.19 -14.80
CA ASN A 5 5.57 -3.32 -14.22
C ASN A 5 4.33 -3.19 -15.11
N HIS A 6 4.49 -3.18 -16.44
CA HIS A 6 3.35 -3.22 -17.37
C HIS A 6 2.56 -4.52 -17.25
N LYS A 7 3.23 -5.67 -17.16
CA LYS A 7 2.56 -6.98 -16.98
C LYS A 7 1.84 -7.06 -15.64
N ILE A 8 2.52 -6.68 -14.56
CA ILE A 8 1.96 -6.72 -13.20
C ILE A 8 0.75 -5.77 -13.09
N SER A 9 0.87 -4.52 -13.54
CA SER A 9 -0.26 -3.57 -13.49
C SER A 9 -1.47 -4.08 -14.29
N HIS A 10 -1.26 -4.73 -15.43
CA HIS A 10 -2.35 -5.33 -16.21
C HIS A 10 -3.00 -6.50 -15.46
N GLN A 11 -2.20 -7.36 -14.83
CA GLN A 11 -2.72 -8.47 -14.02
C GLN A 11 -3.54 -7.97 -12.83
N ILE A 12 -3.09 -6.92 -12.14
CA ILE A 12 -3.81 -6.31 -11.02
C ILE A 12 -5.17 -5.76 -11.47
N VAL A 13 -5.20 -5.01 -12.58
CA VAL A 13 -6.44 -4.41 -13.10
C VAL A 13 -7.41 -5.51 -13.58
N ASN A 14 -6.92 -6.52 -14.29
CA ASN A 14 -7.74 -7.65 -14.72
C ASN A 14 -8.32 -8.42 -13.54
N PHE A 15 -7.53 -8.65 -12.50
CA PHE A 15 -8.01 -9.28 -11.27
C PHE A 15 -9.11 -8.43 -10.62
N ALA A 16 -8.92 -7.12 -10.54
CA ALA A 16 -9.92 -6.21 -10.00
C ALA A 16 -11.24 -6.26 -10.79
N LEU A 17 -11.18 -6.20 -12.13
CA LEU A 17 -12.33 -6.33 -13.01
C LEU A 17 -13.06 -7.67 -12.84
N ALA A 18 -12.32 -8.77 -12.82
CA ALA A 18 -12.88 -10.11 -12.68
C ALA A 18 -13.62 -10.31 -11.33
N ASN A 19 -13.29 -9.50 -10.32
CA ASN A 19 -13.93 -9.51 -9.01
C ASN A 19 -14.94 -8.35 -8.81
N GLY A 20 -15.29 -7.61 -9.87
CA GLY A 20 -16.25 -6.51 -9.79
C GLY A 20 -15.80 -5.33 -8.90
N VAL A 21 -14.48 -5.12 -8.77
CA VAL A 21 -13.92 -4.05 -7.94
C VAL A 21 -14.13 -2.70 -8.63
N GLY A 22 -14.88 -1.80 -7.98
CA GLY A 22 -15.10 -0.43 -8.49
C GLY A 22 -14.09 0.62 -8.00
N VAL A 23 -13.25 0.29 -7.01
CA VAL A 23 -12.26 1.21 -6.43
C VAL A 23 -10.97 0.47 -6.07
N ILE A 24 -9.83 1.00 -6.50
CA ILE A 24 -8.51 0.59 -6.04
C ILE A 24 -7.91 1.71 -5.18
N ARG A 25 -7.44 1.37 -3.99
CA ARG A 25 -6.76 2.30 -3.08
C ARG A 25 -5.28 1.98 -3.00
N MET A 26 -4.45 3.01 -3.11
CA MET A 26 -2.99 2.91 -2.96
C MET A 26 -2.49 4.01 -2.03
N GLU A 27 -1.40 3.75 -1.32
CA GLU A 27 -0.77 4.80 -0.50
C GLU A 27 -0.18 5.89 -1.38
N ASP A 28 -0.33 7.15 -0.96
CA ASP A 28 0.44 8.24 -1.53
C ASP A 28 1.89 8.19 -1.01
N LEU A 29 2.80 7.77 -1.90
CA LEU A 29 4.22 7.68 -1.61
C LEU A 29 4.98 8.96 -2.00
N THR A 30 4.28 10.05 -2.32
CA THR A 30 4.88 11.34 -2.65
C THR A 30 5.76 11.83 -1.49
N GLY A 31 6.99 12.24 -1.83
CA GLY A 31 7.94 12.77 -0.84
C GLY A 31 8.59 11.73 0.07
N ILE A 32 8.36 10.42 -0.12
CA ILE A 32 9.00 9.37 0.71
C ILE A 32 10.54 9.43 0.66
N ARG A 33 11.11 9.91 -0.46
CA ARG A 33 12.56 10.13 -0.63
C ARG A 33 13.13 11.19 0.32
N LYS A 34 12.33 12.20 0.71
CA LYS A 34 12.77 13.25 1.64
C LYS A 34 12.72 12.80 3.10
N ARG A 35 12.06 11.67 3.40
CA ARG A 35 11.91 11.13 4.77
C ARG A 35 12.98 10.11 5.16
N ALA A 36 13.85 9.70 4.23
CA ALA A 36 14.95 8.79 4.55
C ALA A 36 16.04 9.55 5.32
N ALA A 37 16.02 9.45 6.65
CA ALA A 37 16.95 10.14 7.53
C ALA A 37 18.27 9.38 7.74
N SER A 38 18.36 8.12 7.29
CA SER A 38 19.53 7.26 7.48
C SER A 38 20.01 6.53 6.22
N PRO A 39 21.30 6.15 6.15
CA PRO A 39 21.87 5.35 5.05
C PRO A 39 21.16 4.00 4.83
N LYS A 40 20.60 3.40 5.91
CA LYS A 40 19.83 2.15 5.86
C LYS A 40 18.46 2.34 5.18
N GLU A 41 17.94 3.56 5.22
CA GLU A 41 16.70 3.97 4.53
C GLU A 41 16.98 4.46 3.10
N ALA A 42 18.18 4.95 2.81
CA ALA A 42 18.61 5.33 1.46
C ALA A 42 18.60 4.13 0.48
N GLY A 43 18.89 2.91 0.93
CA GLY A 43 18.73 1.68 0.12
C GLY A 43 17.28 1.39 -0.27
N ARG A 44 16.29 1.86 0.51
CA ARG A 44 14.86 1.77 0.16
C ARG A 44 14.46 2.77 -0.94
N SER A 45 15.26 3.81 -1.16
CA SER A 45 15.01 4.84 -2.18
C SER A 45 15.17 4.31 -3.62
N LEU A 46 16.03 3.32 -3.86
CA LEU A 46 16.18 2.69 -5.19
C LEU A 46 14.88 1.98 -5.64
N HIS A 47 14.22 1.26 -4.73
CA HIS A 47 12.92 0.63 -5.03
C HIS A 47 11.77 1.65 -5.14
N SER A 48 11.92 2.86 -4.59
CA SER A 48 10.85 3.86 -4.59
C SER A 48 10.44 4.31 -5.99
N TRP A 49 11.38 4.37 -6.95
CA TRP A 49 11.06 4.73 -8.35
C TRP A 49 10.18 3.67 -9.01
N GLU A 50 10.54 2.40 -8.81
CA GLU A 50 9.83 1.28 -9.42
C GLU A 50 8.45 1.09 -8.83
N PHE A 51 8.30 1.28 -7.53
CA PHE A 51 6.98 1.29 -6.89
C PHE A 51 6.13 2.46 -7.38
N HIS A 52 6.69 3.65 -7.48
CA HIS A 52 5.97 4.80 -8.04
C HIS A 52 5.55 4.54 -9.49
N GLN A 53 6.45 4.02 -10.34
CA GLN A 53 6.12 3.65 -11.71
C GLN A 53 4.99 2.62 -11.76
N LEU A 54 5.05 1.57 -10.94
CA LEU A 54 4.02 0.56 -10.88
C LEU A 54 2.67 1.15 -10.44
N GLN A 55 2.66 2.01 -9.41
CA GLN A 55 1.45 2.70 -8.95
C GLN A 55 0.83 3.55 -10.06
N MET A 56 1.64 4.33 -10.79
CA MET A 56 1.14 5.12 -11.93
C MET A 56 0.58 4.22 -13.03
N MET A 57 1.23 3.09 -13.31
CA MET A 57 0.74 2.13 -14.30
C MET A 57 -0.57 1.46 -13.90
N ILE A 58 -0.74 1.13 -12.62
CA ILE A 58 -2.01 0.63 -12.09
C ILE A 58 -3.07 1.73 -12.22
N ALA A 59 -2.75 2.96 -11.83
CA ALA A 59 -3.69 4.07 -11.79
C ALA A 59 -4.31 4.34 -13.16
N TYR A 60 -3.48 4.62 -14.18
CA TYR A 60 -4.02 4.97 -15.50
C TYR A 60 -4.79 3.80 -16.13
N LYS A 61 -4.35 2.54 -15.92
CA LYS A 61 -5.04 1.36 -16.46
C LYS A 61 -6.36 1.08 -15.76
N ALA A 62 -6.41 1.27 -14.44
CA ALA A 62 -7.63 1.16 -13.65
C ALA A 62 -8.66 2.19 -14.12
N GLU A 63 -8.24 3.45 -14.27
CA GLU A 63 -9.10 4.54 -14.76
C GLU A 63 -9.63 4.26 -16.18
N MET A 64 -8.76 3.81 -17.10
CA MET A 64 -9.17 3.38 -18.45
C MET A 64 -10.19 2.24 -18.44
N ALA A 65 -10.14 1.37 -17.42
CA ALA A 65 -11.07 0.27 -17.22
C ALA A 65 -12.33 0.65 -16.42
N GLY A 66 -12.51 1.93 -16.07
CA GLY A 66 -13.65 2.41 -15.28
C GLY A 66 -13.55 2.15 -13.78
N ILE A 67 -12.39 1.74 -13.27
CA ILE A 67 -12.13 1.55 -11.84
C ILE A 67 -11.59 2.86 -11.27
N ARG A 68 -12.22 3.38 -10.20
CA ARG A 68 -11.75 4.59 -9.53
C ARG A 68 -10.47 4.32 -8.75
N VAL A 69 -9.56 5.29 -8.73
CA VAL A 69 -8.32 5.22 -7.96
C VAL A 69 -8.37 6.27 -6.86
N GLU A 70 -8.11 5.86 -5.62
CA GLU A 70 -8.10 6.74 -4.45
C GLU A 70 -6.75 6.63 -3.71
N TRP A 71 -6.16 7.76 -3.37
CA TRP A 71 -4.89 7.82 -2.67
C TRP A 71 -5.09 7.93 -1.16
N VAL A 72 -4.35 7.14 -0.39
CA VAL A 72 -4.49 7.03 1.07
C VAL A 72 -3.22 7.52 1.75
N ASN A 73 -3.38 8.20 2.89
CA ASN A 73 -2.24 8.63 3.68
C ASN A 73 -1.46 7.39 4.20
N PRO A 74 -0.14 7.25 3.96
CA PRO A 74 0.62 6.06 4.36
C PRO A 74 0.84 5.91 5.88
N THR A 75 0.35 6.87 6.67
CA THR A 75 0.73 7.01 8.08
C THR A 75 0.04 5.96 8.96
N TYR A 76 0.85 5.14 9.64
CA TYR A 76 0.43 4.10 10.61
C TYR A 76 -0.45 2.95 10.07
N THR A 77 -0.60 2.81 8.76
CA THR A 77 -1.34 1.72 8.09
C THR A 77 -0.79 0.33 8.43
N SER A 78 0.51 0.22 8.66
CA SER A 78 1.17 -1.05 9.00
C SER A 78 1.20 -1.39 10.50
N GLN A 79 0.80 -0.47 11.38
CA GLN A 79 0.88 -0.61 12.84
C GLN A 79 -0.50 -0.69 13.51
N THR A 80 -1.55 -0.32 12.79
CA THR A 80 -2.91 -0.28 13.32
C THR A 80 -3.59 -1.64 13.15
N CYS A 81 -4.17 -2.15 14.22
CA CYS A 81 -4.97 -3.37 14.19
C CYS A 81 -6.43 -3.06 13.80
N LYS A 82 -7.15 -4.08 13.32
CA LYS A 82 -8.62 -4.00 13.13
C LYS A 82 -9.40 -3.59 14.39
N CYS A 83 -8.83 -3.76 15.59
CA CYS A 83 -9.44 -3.31 16.84
C CYS A 83 -9.17 -1.83 17.17
N GLY A 84 -8.50 -1.09 16.28
CA GLY A 84 -8.13 0.31 16.47
C GLY A 84 -6.83 0.54 17.28
N TYR A 85 -6.28 -0.49 17.93
CA TYR A 85 -5.02 -0.34 18.66
C TYR A 85 -3.83 -0.18 17.70
N ARG A 86 -3.07 0.90 17.90
CA ARG A 86 -1.88 1.25 17.13
C ARG A 86 -0.66 1.19 18.03
N GLU A 87 0.32 0.38 17.65
CA GLU A 87 1.56 0.21 18.40
C GLU A 87 2.67 -0.24 17.44
N LYS A 88 3.89 0.27 17.63
CA LYS A 88 5.02 -0.09 16.75
C LYS A 88 5.36 -1.57 16.89
N ALA A 89 5.27 -2.11 18.10
CA ALA A 89 5.48 -3.52 18.41
C ALA A 89 4.39 -4.45 17.84
N ASN A 90 3.33 -3.92 17.22
CA ASN A 90 2.35 -4.76 16.52
C ASN A 90 2.95 -5.44 15.28
N ARG A 91 4.00 -4.86 14.67
CA ARG A 91 4.67 -5.43 13.49
C ARG A 91 6.08 -5.87 13.82
N ASN A 92 6.41 -7.11 13.46
CA ASN A 92 7.76 -7.63 13.48
C ASN A 92 8.07 -8.33 12.14
N GLY A 93 8.77 -7.62 11.25
CA GLY A 93 9.05 -8.10 9.89
C GLY A 93 7.77 -8.37 9.09
N ILE A 94 7.61 -9.62 8.66
CA ILE A 94 6.44 -10.12 7.92
C ILE A 94 5.24 -10.48 8.82
N ARG A 95 5.43 -10.52 10.15
CA ARG A 95 4.39 -10.90 11.10
C ARG A 95 3.74 -9.67 11.72
N PHE A 96 2.42 -9.71 11.82
CA PHE A 96 1.64 -8.77 12.61
C PHE A 96 1.01 -9.52 13.79
N ARG A 97 1.13 -8.97 14.99
CA ARG A 97 0.44 -9.42 16.20
C ARG A 97 0.04 -8.22 17.04
N CYS A 98 -1.25 -7.98 17.19
CA CYS A 98 -1.74 -6.89 18.02
C CYS A 98 -1.41 -7.13 19.50
N GLN A 99 -0.73 -6.17 20.14
CA GLN A 99 -0.38 -6.27 21.55
C GLN A 99 -1.58 -6.09 22.50
N LYS A 100 -2.70 -5.55 22.00
CA LYS A 100 -3.94 -5.37 22.80
C LYS A 100 -4.91 -6.55 22.69
N CYS A 101 -5.22 -7.00 21.47
CA CYS A 101 -6.26 -8.02 21.25
C CYS A 101 -5.73 -9.37 20.77
N GLY A 102 -4.41 -9.52 20.60
CA GLY A 102 -3.79 -10.77 20.17
C GLY A 102 -3.98 -11.14 18.69
N TYR A 103 -4.75 -10.36 17.92
CA TYR A 103 -4.99 -10.63 16.49
C TYR A 103 -3.69 -10.75 15.69
N THR A 104 -3.56 -11.82 14.91
CA THR A 104 -2.38 -12.13 14.10
C THR A 104 -2.71 -12.16 12.61
N LEU A 105 -1.76 -11.71 11.79
CA LEU A 105 -1.86 -11.73 10.33
C LEU A 105 -0.47 -11.60 9.68
N HIS A 106 -0.37 -11.83 8.38
CA HIS A 106 0.75 -11.30 7.60
C HIS A 106 0.73 -9.76 7.62
N ALA A 107 1.88 -9.13 7.84
CA ALA A 107 1.96 -7.68 8.01
C ALA A 107 1.51 -6.91 6.75
N ASP A 108 1.86 -7.40 5.57
CA ASP A 108 1.47 -6.75 4.32
C ASP A 108 -0.02 -6.91 4.01
N LEU A 109 -0.65 -8.02 4.45
CA LEU A 109 -2.10 -8.19 4.34
C LEU A 109 -2.84 -7.26 5.32
N ASN A 110 -2.31 -7.09 6.55
CA ASN A 110 -2.84 -6.09 7.48
C ASN A 110 -2.76 -4.67 6.88
N GLY A 111 -1.62 -4.34 6.28
CA GLY A 111 -1.42 -3.07 5.58
C GLY A 111 -2.42 -2.88 4.43
N ALA A 112 -2.54 -3.87 3.54
CA ALA A 112 -3.47 -3.83 2.42
C ALA A 112 -4.93 -3.64 2.86
N ILE A 113 -5.37 -4.33 3.93
CA ILE A 113 -6.72 -4.16 4.50
C ILE A 113 -6.91 -2.73 5.04
N ASN A 114 -5.90 -2.20 5.73
CA ASN A 114 -5.96 -0.86 6.30
C ASN A 114 -5.99 0.23 5.22
N ILE A 115 -5.22 0.06 4.14
CA ILE A 115 -5.25 0.93 2.95
C ILE A 115 -6.61 0.83 2.25
N ALA A 116 -7.11 -0.39 2.05
CA ALA A 116 -8.43 -0.61 1.46
C ALA A 116 -9.56 0.04 2.29
N LYS A 117 -9.39 0.19 3.60
CA LYS A 117 -10.33 0.89 4.49
C LYS A 117 -10.05 2.39 4.68
N ALA A 118 -8.98 2.92 4.08
CA ALA A 118 -8.53 4.30 4.25
C ALA A 118 -8.48 4.76 5.73
N ILE A 119 -7.98 3.89 6.63
CA ILE A 119 -8.01 4.16 8.08
C ILE A 119 -7.26 5.41 8.53
N SER A 120 -6.36 5.90 7.68
CA SER A 120 -5.51 7.07 7.87
C SER A 120 -6.02 8.30 7.11
N GLY A 121 -7.18 8.19 6.46
CA GLY A 121 -7.75 9.21 5.58
C GLY A 121 -7.17 9.20 4.17
N PHE A 122 -7.84 9.91 3.27
CA PHE A 122 -7.36 10.14 1.91
C PHE A 122 -6.19 11.14 1.89
N ALA A 123 -5.26 10.95 0.97
CA ALA A 123 -4.23 11.95 0.68
C ALA A 123 -4.88 13.17 0.00
N ALA A 124 -4.42 14.36 0.37
CA ALA A 124 -4.84 15.63 -0.23
C ALA A 124 -3.95 16.01 -1.41
#